data_AF-A0A8C6JCL3-F1
#
_entry.id   AF-A0A8C6JCL3-F1
#
_cell.length_a   1.000
_cell.length_b   1.000
_cell.length_c   1.000
_cell.angle_alpha   90.00
_cell.angle_beta   90.00
_cell.angle_gamma   90.00
#
_symmetry.space_group_name_H-M   'P 1'
#
loop_
_entity.id
_entity.type
_entity.pdbx_description
1 polymer ?
#
loop_
_entity_poly.entity_id
_entity_poly.type
_entity_poly.pdbx_seq_one_letter_code
_entity_poly.pdbx_strand_id
1 'polypeptide(L)'
;DGIDNPALSLAEDTDGEPVGEPRFYLLSKGSTETFGFSLNEELGCQGHVIRQVELAGLAQRRGLQDGDRLLQVNGHFVDHMDHHRVVQKIKASGNQVLLAVLDGDSYEAAKASGRDLSQMLPADIRPRLCHITRDKSGFGFSVSAPEGMKGTFQLSVQQDGPAERAGVPPGSWLLELNGASVSNYSHTQLTKKLKQSGSKVTLLVASSAVEEFYRLHGLRATAALADTSWLPFKVRELHMVKGPAGYGFLLKEDDCSSGATGQFLWDVDAGLPADQAGMKEGDRLLAVNGESIEGLDHQQTVLRIRAHDDRVTLLVIDPAGDAFYHSVGFGEHWGAVGLADGVDALPQGLHSEVLSRGPGLPWNSKSLMLSLFYSFRWGCPLCFPLRTVTLPQAPIRPPFPLPVPPLDSLTLRWDQRDLAPGWWLLLTV
;
A
#
# COMPACT_ATOMS: atom_id res chain seq x y z
N ASP A 1 2.88 0.84 -75.00
CA ASP A 1 2.15 0.89 -73.72
C ASP A 1 2.75 -0.09 -72.74
N GLY A 2 3.81 0.36 -72.05
CA GLY A 2 4.39 -0.35 -70.93
C GLY A 2 3.69 0.11 -69.65
N ILE A 3 3.29 -0.85 -68.82
CA ILE A 3 2.65 -0.59 -67.52
C ILE A 3 3.76 -0.29 -66.52
N ASP A 4 3.79 0.95 -66.02
CA ASP A 4 4.62 1.33 -64.88
C ASP A 4 4.12 0.64 -63.61
N ASN A 5 5.04 -0.04 -62.95
CA ASN A 5 4.88 -0.65 -61.63
C ASN A 5 5.40 0.34 -60.59
N PRO A 6 4.56 1.04 -59.81
CA PRO A 6 5.04 1.88 -58.73
C PRO A 6 5.51 0.99 -57.58
N ALA A 7 6.80 1.14 -57.26
CA ALA A 7 7.48 0.43 -56.20
C ALA A 7 6.76 0.58 -54.85
N LEU A 8 6.69 -0.54 -54.13
CA LEU A 8 6.38 -0.65 -52.72
C LEU A 8 7.28 0.29 -51.90
N SER A 9 6.71 1.42 -51.47
CA SER A 9 7.17 2.14 -50.30
C SER A 9 6.82 1.27 -49.08
N LEU A 10 7.75 0.40 -48.68
CA LEU A 10 7.78 -0.11 -47.32
C LEU A 10 8.05 1.10 -46.41
N ALA A 11 6.97 1.73 -45.94
CA ALA A 11 7.07 2.48 -44.71
C ALA A 11 7.41 1.44 -43.65
N GLU A 12 8.63 1.52 -43.11
CA GLU A 12 9.00 0.86 -41.88
C GLU A 12 8.11 1.45 -40.79
N ASP A 13 6.99 0.80 -40.51
CA ASP A 13 6.21 0.99 -39.28
C ASP A 13 7.11 0.61 -38.12
N THR A 14 7.94 1.57 -37.71
CA THR A 14 8.63 1.54 -36.44
C THR A 14 7.60 2.10 -35.45
N ASP A 15 6.79 1.21 -34.87
CA ASP A 15 5.99 1.51 -33.67
C ASP A 15 6.98 1.83 -32.54
N GLY A 16 7.51 3.05 -32.54
CA GLY A 16 8.24 3.62 -31.43
C GLY A 16 7.25 3.88 -30.30
N GLU A 17 7.55 3.38 -29.10
CA GLU A 17 6.86 3.77 -27.87
C GLU A 17 6.70 5.31 -27.85
N PRO A 18 5.53 5.85 -27.47
CA PRO A 18 5.29 7.29 -27.46
C PRO A 18 6.28 7.96 -26.49
N VAL A 19 7.36 8.50 -27.05
CA VAL A 19 8.42 9.16 -26.29
C VAL A 19 7.84 10.44 -25.69
N GLY A 20 7.92 10.59 -24.36
CA GLY A 20 7.42 11.76 -23.65
C GLY A 20 5.98 11.69 -23.16
N GLU A 21 5.31 10.55 -23.29
CA GLU A 21 4.00 10.31 -22.67
C GLU A 21 4.11 9.36 -21.46
N PRO A 22 3.26 9.53 -20.42
CA PRO A 22 3.22 8.60 -19.30
C PRO A 22 2.81 7.20 -19.74
N ARG A 23 3.53 6.18 -19.27
CA ARG A 23 3.26 4.76 -19.51
C ARG A 23 2.64 4.11 -18.28
N PHE A 24 1.69 3.20 -18.49
CA PHE A 24 0.92 2.56 -17.42
C PHE A 24 1.23 1.07 -17.32
N TYR A 25 1.62 0.62 -16.12
CA TYR A 25 2.02 -0.75 -15.85
C TYR A 25 1.19 -1.36 -14.72
N LEU A 26 0.32 -2.32 -15.06
CA LEU A 26 -0.37 -3.16 -14.07
C LEU A 26 0.49 -4.37 -13.72
N LEU A 27 1.18 -4.32 -12.58
CA LEU A 27 1.98 -5.44 -12.09
C LEU A 27 1.14 -6.34 -11.20
N SER A 28 1.23 -7.65 -11.41
CA SER A 28 0.55 -8.66 -10.59
C SER A 28 1.57 -9.70 -10.14
N LYS A 29 1.72 -9.89 -8.83
CA LYS A 29 2.70 -10.80 -8.22
C LYS A 29 2.02 -11.93 -7.45
N GLY A 30 2.71 -13.06 -7.30
CA GLY A 30 2.34 -14.08 -6.33
C GLY A 30 2.56 -13.63 -4.87
N SER A 31 2.13 -14.46 -3.91
CA SER A 31 2.28 -14.18 -2.47
C SER A 31 3.75 -14.09 -2.03
N THR A 32 4.64 -14.89 -2.64
CA THR A 32 6.07 -14.94 -2.31
C THR A 32 6.95 -14.17 -3.30
N GLU A 33 6.38 -13.61 -4.36
CA GLU A 33 7.10 -12.85 -5.37
C GLU A 33 7.14 -11.36 -5.00
N THR A 34 8.17 -10.67 -5.50
CA THR A 34 8.29 -9.20 -5.49
C THR A 34 7.83 -8.64 -6.84
N PHE A 35 7.63 -7.33 -6.95
CA PHE A 35 7.36 -6.69 -8.25
C PHE A 35 8.60 -6.61 -9.16
N GLY A 36 9.79 -6.91 -8.64
CA GLY A 36 11.04 -6.98 -9.41
C GLY A 36 11.65 -5.63 -9.77
N PHE A 37 11.53 -4.62 -8.90
CA PHE A 37 12.19 -3.32 -9.03
C PHE A 37 12.45 -2.70 -7.66
N SER A 38 13.40 -1.78 -7.60
CA SER A 38 13.66 -0.91 -6.45
C SER A 38 13.24 0.52 -6.76
N LEU A 39 12.69 1.21 -5.76
CA LEU A 39 12.41 2.63 -5.83
C LEU A 39 13.50 3.37 -5.06
N ASN A 40 14.14 4.34 -5.69
CA ASN A 40 15.22 5.12 -5.10
C ASN A 40 14.88 6.61 -5.08
N GLU A 41 15.37 7.30 -4.05
CA GLU A 41 15.48 8.76 -4.01
C GLU A 41 16.97 9.12 -4.18
N GLU A 42 17.31 9.71 -5.32
CA GLU A 42 18.71 10.00 -5.69
C GLU A 42 19.07 11.45 -5.34
N LEU A 43 20.23 11.64 -4.72
CA LEU A 43 20.74 12.97 -4.35
C LEU A 43 20.88 13.86 -5.58
N GLY A 44 20.07 14.91 -5.64
CA GLY A 44 20.07 15.88 -6.75
C GLY A 44 19.09 15.57 -7.89
N CYS A 45 18.35 14.47 -7.81
CA CYS A 45 17.25 14.16 -8.72
C CYS A 45 15.92 14.45 -8.06
N GLN A 46 14.95 14.99 -8.82
CA GLN A 46 13.58 15.14 -8.35
C GLN A 46 12.76 13.88 -8.64
N GLY A 47 11.76 13.63 -7.80
CA GLY A 47 10.82 12.52 -7.93
C GLY A 47 11.39 11.18 -7.46
N HIS A 48 10.65 10.11 -7.76
CA HIS A 48 11.01 8.75 -7.34
C HIS A 48 11.50 7.93 -8.54
N VAL A 49 12.73 7.43 -8.45
CA VAL A 49 13.44 6.79 -9.56
C VAL A 49 13.30 5.27 -9.46
N ILE A 50 12.92 4.65 -10.56
CA ILE A 50 12.88 3.19 -10.68
C ILE A 50 14.27 2.70 -11.06
N ARG A 51 14.80 1.75 -10.28
CA ARG A 51 16.14 1.18 -10.43
C ARG A 51 16.12 -0.32 -10.16
N GLN A 52 17.21 -0.99 -10.54
CA GLN A 52 17.40 -2.41 -10.23
C GLN A 52 16.23 -3.26 -10.73
N VAL A 53 15.70 -2.93 -11.91
CA VAL A 53 14.67 -3.75 -12.55
C VAL A 53 15.27 -5.14 -12.81
N GLU A 54 14.69 -6.15 -12.15
CA GLU A 54 15.20 -7.51 -12.17
C GLU A 54 15.14 -8.10 -13.57
N LEU A 55 16.23 -8.74 -14.01
CA LEU A 55 16.28 -9.40 -15.30
C LEU A 55 15.24 -10.54 -15.35
N ALA A 56 14.40 -10.52 -16.37
CA ALA A 56 13.24 -11.38 -16.53
C ALA A 56 12.23 -11.27 -15.37
N GLY A 57 12.27 -10.22 -14.54
CA GLY A 57 11.32 -9.95 -13.46
C GLY A 57 9.96 -9.44 -13.95
N LEU A 58 8.98 -9.32 -13.05
CA LEU A 58 7.62 -8.87 -13.40
C LEU A 58 7.60 -7.47 -14.03
N ALA A 59 8.31 -6.53 -13.42
CA ALA A 59 8.49 -5.18 -13.93
C ALA A 59 9.10 -5.15 -15.34
N GLN A 60 10.22 -5.85 -15.55
CA GLN A 60 10.91 -5.85 -16.84
C GLN A 60 10.06 -6.46 -17.96
N ARG A 61 9.35 -7.56 -17.67
CA ARG A 61 8.47 -8.21 -18.66
C ARG A 61 7.30 -7.34 -19.09
N ARG A 62 6.95 -6.32 -18.29
CA ARG A 62 5.96 -5.30 -18.65
C ARG A 62 6.57 -4.09 -19.36
N GLY A 63 7.89 -4.02 -19.49
CA GLY A 63 8.59 -2.95 -20.16
C GLY A 63 9.05 -1.82 -19.25
N LEU A 64 8.99 -2.00 -17.92
CA LEU A 64 9.51 -1.02 -16.97
C LEU A 64 11.04 -0.96 -17.06
N GLN A 65 11.62 0.24 -17.02
CA GLN A 65 13.05 0.44 -17.23
C GLN A 65 13.73 1.19 -16.09
N ASP A 66 15.02 0.92 -15.93
CA ASP A 66 15.87 1.69 -15.01
C ASP A 66 15.97 3.14 -15.49
N GLY A 67 15.70 4.07 -14.57
CA GLY A 67 15.68 5.52 -14.85
C GLY A 67 14.28 6.10 -15.01
N ASP A 68 13.25 5.27 -15.19
CA ASP A 68 11.86 5.71 -15.20
C ASP A 68 11.49 6.43 -13.89
N ARG A 69 10.63 7.44 -13.99
CA ARG A 69 10.15 8.27 -12.89
C ARG A 69 8.72 7.91 -12.56
N LEU A 70 8.46 7.52 -11.32
CA LEU A 70 7.14 7.14 -10.85
C LEU A 70 6.28 8.39 -10.60
N LEU A 71 5.17 8.51 -11.34
CA LEU A 71 4.23 9.62 -11.24
C LEU A 71 2.96 9.26 -10.48
N GLN A 72 2.45 8.04 -10.63
CA GLN A 72 1.18 7.61 -10.04
C GLN A 72 1.23 6.19 -9.50
N VAL A 73 0.55 5.94 -8.38
CA VAL A 73 0.32 4.59 -7.81
C VAL A 73 -1.18 4.41 -7.58
N ASN A 74 -1.80 3.43 -8.24
CA ASN A 74 -3.24 3.11 -8.16
C ASN A 74 -4.18 4.32 -8.30
N GLY A 75 -3.86 5.26 -9.19
CA GLY A 75 -4.67 6.46 -9.36
C GLY A 75 -4.21 7.67 -8.54
N HIS A 76 -3.30 7.52 -7.59
CA HIS A 76 -2.80 8.62 -6.74
C HIS A 76 -1.51 9.20 -7.30
N PHE A 77 -1.46 10.52 -7.50
CA PHE A 77 -0.25 11.22 -7.90
C PHE A 77 0.76 11.24 -6.76
N VAL A 78 1.99 10.78 -7.01
CA VAL A 78 3.00 10.56 -5.96
C VAL A 78 4.27 11.40 -6.09
N ASP A 79 4.44 12.18 -7.17
CA ASP A 79 5.69 12.91 -7.44
C ASP A 79 6.10 13.91 -6.34
N HIS A 80 5.13 14.43 -5.57
CA HIS A 80 5.35 15.37 -4.46
C HIS A 80 5.26 14.71 -3.09
N MET A 81 5.14 13.39 -3.02
CA MET A 81 5.03 12.67 -1.77
C MET A 81 6.41 12.30 -1.23
N ASP A 82 6.52 12.13 0.10
CA ASP A 82 7.74 11.60 0.69
C ASP A 82 8.00 10.17 0.19
N HIS A 83 9.26 9.87 -0.11
CA HIS A 83 9.68 8.57 -0.65
C HIS A 83 9.16 7.38 0.17
N HIS A 84 9.26 7.46 1.51
CA HIS A 84 8.75 6.43 2.41
C HIS A 84 7.24 6.17 2.24
N ARG A 85 6.44 7.22 2.05
CA ARG A 85 4.99 7.10 1.88
C ARG A 85 4.64 6.45 0.54
N VAL A 86 5.41 6.72 -0.51
CA VAL A 86 5.23 6.09 -1.82
C VAL A 86 5.57 4.60 -1.74
N VAL A 87 6.65 4.22 -1.07
CA VAL A 87 7.00 2.81 -0.81
C VAL A 87 5.88 2.12 -0.03
N GLN A 88 5.35 2.76 1.02
CA GLN A 88 4.21 2.23 1.77
C GLN A 88 2.97 2.04 0.89
N LYS A 89 2.65 2.97 -0.02
CA LYS A 89 1.54 2.82 -0.96
C LYS A 89 1.71 1.62 -1.90
N ILE A 90 2.91 1.42 -2.44
CA ILE A 90 3.19 0.25 -3.30
C ILE A 90 3.07 -1.04 -2.49
N LYS A 91 3.62 -1.10 -1.27
CA LYS A 91 3.49 -2.27 -0.38
C LYS A 91 2.04 -2.54 0.01
N ALA A 92 1.29 -1.48 0.33
CA ALA A 92 -0.13 -1.53 0.66
C ALA A 92 -0.98 -2.03 -0.50
N SER A 93 -0.52 -1.92 -1.75
CA SER A 93 -1.27 -2.41 -2.92
C SER A 93 -1.38 -3.95 -2.97
N GLY A 94 -0.64 -4.67 -2.12
CA GLY A 94 -0.70 -6.13 -2.03
C GLY A 94 -0.14 -6.80 -3.28
N ASN A 95 -0.94 -7.63 -3.94
CA ASN A 95 -0.48 -8.43 -5.08
C ASN A 95 -0.68 -7.75 -6.43
N GLN A 96 -1.39 -6.63 -6.50
CA GLN A 96 -1.62 -5.90 -7.75
C GLN A 96 -1.35 -4.41 -7.55
N VAL A 97 -0.57 -3.80 -8.44
CA VAL A 97 -0.31 -2.36 -8.42
C VAL A 97 -0.32 -1.81 -9.84
N LEU A 98 -1.01 -0.69 -10.03
CA LEU A 98 -1.01 0.08 -11.27
C LEU A 98 -0.08 1.28 -11.10
N LEU A 99 1.00 1.31 -11.87
CA LEU A 99 1.99 2.40 -11.86
C LEU A 99 1.80 3.25 -13.11
N ALA A 100 1.87 4.57 -12.98
CA ALA A 100 2.12 5.47 -14.11
C ALA A 100 3.53 6.02 -14.00
N VAL A 101 4.32 5.88 -15.06
CA VAL A 101 5.71 6.30 -15.07
C VAL A 101 6.01 7.14 -16.31
N LEU A 102 7.02 8.00 -16.21
CA LEU A 102 7.54 8.79 -17.32
C LEU A 102 9.02 8.48 -17.48
N ASP A 103 9.53 8.46 -18.70
CA ASP A 103 10.97 8.30 -18.90
C ASP A 103 11.76 9.45 -18.26
N GLY A 104 12.97 9.16 -17.83
CA GLY A 104 13.80 10.12 -17.09
C GLY A 104 14.05 11.41 -17.85
N ASP A 105 14.37 11.33 -19.15
CA ASP A 105 14.68 12.50 -19.98
C ASP A 105 13.46 13.43 -20.12
N SER A 106 12.30 12.86 -20.41
CA SER A 106 11.05 13.61 -20.53
C SER A 106 10.58 14.19 -19.20
N TYR A 107 10.83 13.50 -18.09
CA TYR A 107 10.57 14.02 -16.75
C TYR A 107 11.41 15.26 -16.46
N GLU A 108 12.73 15.20 -16.68
CA GLU A 108 13.62 16.33 -16.44
C GLU A 108 13.26 17.52 -17.36
N ALA A 109 12.91 17.25 -18.62
CA ALA A 109 12.42 18.28 -19.54
C ALA A 109 11.10 18.92 -19.08
N ALA A 110 10.15 18.13 -18.57
CA ALA A 110 8.89 18.63 -18.03
C ALA A 110 9.12 19.49 -16.79
N LYS A 111 10.01 19.07 -15.87
CA LYS A 111 10.38 19.86 -14.68
C LYS A 111 11.10 21.17 -15.05
N ALA A 112 12.05 21.12 -15.97
CA ALA A 112 12.79 22.30 -16.42
C ALA A 112 11.89 23.35 -17.10
N SER A 113 10.82 22.89 -17.76
CA SER A 113 9.81 23.77 -18.38
C SER A 113 8.69 24.22 -17.42
N GLY A 114 8.73 23.79 -16.16
CA GLY A 114 7.69 24.11 -15.17
C GLY A 114 6.33 23.50 -15.50
N ARG A 115 6.31 22.42 -16.29
CA ARG A 115 5.07 21.71 -16.65
C ARG A 115 4.50 20.99 -15.43
N ASP A 116 3.19 21.09 -15.26
CA ASP A 116 2.47 20.33 -14.25
C ASP A 116 2.31 18.87 -14.71
N LEU A 117 3.07 17.97 -14.10
CA LEU A 117 3.06 16.54 -14.41
C LEU A 117 1.70 15.88 -14.11
N SER A 118 0.91 16.43 -13.17
CA SER A 118 -0.41 15.88 -12.85
C SER A 118 -1.40 16.04 -14.00
N GLN A 119 -1.24 17.08 -14.84
CA GLN A 119 -2.08 17.34 -16.02
C GLN A 119 -1.77 16.41 -17.20
N MET A 120 -0.63 15.70 -17.16
CA MET A 120 -0.30 14.68 -18.15
C MET A 120 -1.01 13.35 -17.85
N LEU A 121 -1.60 13.21 -16.66
CA LEU A 121 -2.27 11.99 -16.23
C LEU A 121 -3.79 12.14 -16.35
N PRO A 122 -4.51 11.03 -16.60
CA PRO A 122 -5.96 11.00 -16.53
C PRO A 122 -6.44 11.36 -15.11
N ALA A 123 -7.52 12.15 -15.03
CA ALA A 123 -8.06 12.64 -13.77
C ALA A 123 -8.61 11.52 -12.85
N ASP A 124 -9.16 10.46 -13.45
CA ASP A 124 -9.66 9.28 -12.72
C ASP A 124 -9.44 8.03 -13.57
N ILE A 125 -8.80 7.02 -12.97
CA ILE A 125 -8.52 5.69 -13.54
C ILE A 125 -8.94 4.58 -12.59
N ARG A 126 -9.66 4.89 -11.52
CA ARG A 126 -10.05 3.89 -10.53
C ARG A 126 -11.45 3.40 -10.85
N PRO A 127 -11.66 2.09 -11.09
CA PRO A 127 -13.01 1.55 -11.05
C PRO A 127 -13.60 1.77 -9.66
N ARG A 128 -14.93 1.77 -9.52
CA ARG A 128 -15.60 1.96 -8.23
C ARG A 128 -16.22 0.67 -7.76
N LEU A 129 -16.07 0.41 -6.47
CA LEU A 129 -16.70 -0.72 -5.83
C LEU A 129 -17.87 -0.23 -4.99
N CYS A 130 -19.08 -0.57 -5.42
CA CYS A 130 -20.31 -0.01 -4.88
C CYS A 130 -21.15 -1.11 -4.22
N HIS A 131 -21.53 -0.92 -2.95
CA HIS A 131 -22.43 -1.85 -2.26
C HIS A 131 -23.84 -1.27 -2.14
N ILE A 132 -24.79 -1.92 -2.79
CA ILE A 132 -26.15 -1.44 -2.93
C ILE A 132 -27.08 -2.33 -2.11
N THR A 133 -27.84 -1.70 -1.21
CA THR A 133 -28.97 -2.34 -0.54
C THR A 133 -30.26 -1.88 -1.20
N ARG A 134 -31.07 -2.80 -1.74
CA ARG A 134 -32.34 -2.43 -2.39
C ARG A 134 -33.35 -1.89 -1.38
N ASP A 135 -34.15 -0.94 -1.83
CA ASP A 135 -35.33 -0.49 -1.11
C ASP A 135 -36.61 -1.06 -1.75
N LYS A 136 -37.77 -0.43 -1.48
CA LYS A 136 -39.07 -0.82 -2.03
C LYS A 136 -39.12 -0.72 -3.56
N SER A 137 -38.30 0.12 -4.17
CA SER A 137 -38.18 0.34 -5.62
C SER A 137 -37.15 -0.58 -6.30
N GLY A 138 -36.43 -1.40 -5.53
CA GLY A 138 -35.35 -2.25 -6.05
C GLY A 138 -33.98 -1.64 -5.80
N PHE A 139 -33.00 -1.94 -6.66
CA PHE A 139 -31.62 -1.45 -6.50
C PHE A 139 -31.40 -0.04 -7.06
N GLY A 140 -32.39 0.57 -7.73
CA GLY A 140 -32.25 1.92 -8.30
C GLY A 140 -31.35 1.99 -9.54
N PHE A 141 -31.19 0.89 -10.27
CA PHE A 141 -30.53 0.88 -11.57
C PHE A 141 -31.18 -0.12 -12.52
N SER A 142 -31.00 0.11 -13.81
CA SER A 142 -31.34 -0.83 -14.88
C SER A 142 -30.09 -1.13 -15.70
N VAL A 143 -30.08 -2.28 -16.37
CA VAL A 143 -28.93 -2.73 -17.16
C VAL A 143 -29.32 -2.76 -18.64
N SER A 144 -28.55 -2.05 -19.47
CA SER A 144 -28.61 -2.16 -20.93
C SER A 144 -27.43 -2.97 -21.45
N ALA A 145 -27.69 -3.81 -22.45
CA ALA A 145 -26.66 -4.60 -23.14
C ALA A 145 -26.95 -4.57 -24.65
N PRO A 146 -25.93 -4.46 -25.53
CA PRO A 146 -26.11 -4.63 -26.96
C PRO A 146 -26.67 -6.03 -27.27
N GLU A 147 -27.61 -6.11 -28.21
CA GLU A 147 -28.27 -7.37 -28.56
C GLU A 147 -27.25 -8.39 -29.09
N GLY A 148 -27.28 -9.62 -28.55
CA GLY A 148 -26.35 -10.69 -28.93
C GLY A 148 -24.94 -10.60 -28.31
N MET A 149 -24.57 -9.51 -27.63
CA MET A 149 -23.27 -9.36 -26.99
C MET A 149 -23.30 -9.87 -25.54
N LYS A 150 -22.27 -10.62 -25.15
CA LYS A 150 -22.05 -11.06 -23.76
C LYS A 150 -21.02 -10.13 -23.10
N GLY A 151 -21.14 -9.96 -21.79
CA GLY A 151 -20.13 -9.23 -21.00
C GLY A 151 -20.24 -7.72 -20.98
N THR A 152 -20.97 -7.13 -21.92
CA THR A 152 -21.03 -5.68 -22.09
C THR A 152 -22.33 -5.15 -21.51
N PHE A 153 -22.25 -4.57 -20.31
CA PHE A 153 -23.41 -4.12 -19.53
C PHE A 153 -23.22 -2.70 -19.06
N GLN A 154 -24.09 -1.79 -19.50
CA GLN A 154 -24.11 -0.40 -19.04
C GLN A 154 -25.25 -0.20 -18.04
N LEU A 155 -24.98 0.56 -16.98
CA LEU A 155 -25.93 0.85 -15.91
C LEU A 155 -26.57 2.22 -16.14
N SER A 156 -27.90 2.22 -16.23
CA SER A 156 -28.70 3.43 -16.10
C SER A 156 -29.19 3.55 -14.67
N VAL A 157 -28.68 4.57 -13.97
CA VAL A 157 -28.88 4.79 -12.54
C VAL A 157 -30.05 5.75 -12.33
N GLN A 158 -30.95 5.40 -11.42
CA GLN A 158 -32.07 6.25 -11.04
C GLN A 158 -31.60 7.36 -10.10
N GLN A 159 -32.00 8.59 -10.42
CA GLN A 159 -31.78 9.75 -9.55
C GLN A 159 -32.37 9.53 -8.17
N ASP A 160 -31.61 9.89 -7.14
CA ASP A 160 -31.86 9.68 -5.72
C ASP A 160 -32.12 8.21 -5.34
N GLY A 161 -31.80 7.26 -6.22
CA GLY A 161 -32.02 5.83 -6.03
C GLY A 161 -30.93 5.17 -5.15
N PRO A 162 -31.15 3.93 -4.68
CA PRO A 162 -30.16 3.20 -3.88
C PRO A 162 -28.77 3.08 -4.53
N ALA A 163 -28.72 2.87 -5.86
CA ALA A 163 -27.46 2.78 -6.59
C ALA A 163 -26.67 4.09 -6.60
N GLU A 164 -27.35 5.22 -6.84
CA GLU A 164 -26.69 6.53 -6.81
C GLU A 164 -26.16 6.86 -5.41
N ARG A 165 -26.97 6.62 -4.37
CA ARG A 165 -26.56 6.80 -2.97
C ARG A 165 -25.39 5.89 -2.57
N ALA A 166 -25.24 4.75 -3.24
CA ALA A 166 -24.13 3.82 -3.06
C ALA A 166 -22.90 4.15 -3.93
N GLY A 167 -22.91 5.28 -4.66
CA GLY A 167 -21.76 5.76 -5.41
C GLY A 167 -21.65 5.28 -6.85
N VAL A 168 -22.65 4.57 -7.38
CA VAL A 168 -22.63 4.07 -8.75
C VAL A 168 -22.75 5.24 -9.73
N PRO A 169 -21.76 5.50 -10.60
CA PRO A 169 -21.86 6.57 -11.57
C PRO A 169 -22.93 6.25 -12.62
N PRO A 170 -23.77 7.22 -13.04
CA PRO A 170 -24.71 7.02 -14.14
C PRO A 170 -23.96 6.73 -15.45
N GLY A 171 -24.46 5.77 -16.23
CA GLY A 171 -23.83 5.38 -17.50
C GLY A 171 -22.57 4.53 -17.34
N SER A 172 -22.24 4.09 -16.12
CA SER A 172 -21.08 3.23 -15.86
C SER A 172 -21.24 1.83 -16.44
N TRP A 173 -20.11 1.19 -16.74
CA TRP A 173 -19.99 -0.19 -17.18
C TRP A 173 -19.88 -1.12 -15.98
N LEU A 174 -20.65 -2.21 -15.99
CA LEU A 174 -20.58 -3.26 -14.98
C LEU A 174 -19.49 -4.27 -15.33
N LEU A 175 -18.53 -4.44 -14.42
CA LEU A 175 -17.38 -5.34 -14.58
C LEU A 175 -17.54 -6.63 -13.76
N GLU A 176 -18.02 -6.51 -12.52
CA GLU A 176 -18.26 -7.64 -11.62
C GLU A 176 -19.55 -7.48 -10.83
N LEU A 177 -20.22 -8.61 -10.56
CA LEU A 177 -21.38 -8.72 -9.68
C LEU A 177 -21.05 -9.70 -8.55
N ASN A 178 -21.04 -9.21 -7.30
CA ASN A 178 -20.70 -9.96 -6.09
C ASN A 178 -19.36 -10.72 -6.21
N GLY A 179 -18.33 -10.04 -6.71
CA GLY A 179 -16.98 -10.60 -6.90
C GLY A 179 -16.85 -11.54 -8.11
N ALA A 180 -17.91 -11.74 -8.90
CA ALA A 180 -17.85 -12.55 -10.12
C ALA A 180 -17.83 -11.67 -11.38
N SER A 181 -16.84 -11.88 -12.24
CA SER A 181 -16.78 -11.22 -13.56
C SER A 181 -18.05 -11.48 -14.37
N VAL A 182 -18.60 -10.41 -14.94
CA VAL A 182 -19.77 -10.51 -15.82
C VAL A 182 -19.39 -10.67 -17.29
N SER A 183 -18.10 -10.67 -17.64
CA SER A 183 -17.58 -10.65 -19.03
C SER A 183 -18.13 -11.75 -19.94
N ASN A 184 -18.58 -12.87 -19.38
CA ASN A 184 -19.13 -14.01 -20.13
C ASN A 184 -20.65 -14.19 -19.94
N TYR A 185 -21.31 -13.27 -19.23
CA TYR A 185 -22.73 -13.38 -18.92
C TYR A 185 -23.56 -12.91 -20.11
N SER A 186 -24.67 -13.60 -20.37
CA SER A 186 -25.79 -13.06 -21.13
C SER A 186 -26.65 -12.14 -20.26
N HIS A 187 -27.46 -11.28 -20.89
CA HIS A 187 -28.44 -10.46 -20.19
C HIS A 187 -29.37 -11.28 -19.28
N THR A 188 -29.79 -12.46 -19.74
CA THR A 188 -30.64 -13.38 -18.96
C THR A 188 -29.90 -13.98 -17.76
N GLN A 189 -28.64 -14.35 -17.90
CA GLN A 189 -27.80 -14.86 -16.81
C GLN A 189 -27.57 -13.79 -15.75
N LEU A 190 -27.22 -12.57 -16.17
CA LEU A 190 -27.02 -11.44 -15.26
C LEU A 190 -28.30 -11.14 -14.47
N THR A 191 -29.44 -11.03 -15.15
CA THR A 191 -30.74 -10.77 -14.50
C THR A 191 -31.10 -11.86 -13.50
N LYS A 192 -30.82 -13.14 -13.83
CA LYS A 192 -31.04 -14.26 -12.91
C LYS A 192 -30.15 -14.14 -11.68
N LYS A 193 -28.87 -13.81 -11.84
CA LYS A 193 -27.92 -13.61 -10.74
C LYS A 193 -28.32 -12.44 -9.83
N LEU A 194 -28.76 -11.31 -10.41
CA LEU A 194 -29.30 -10.18 -9.65
C LEU A 194 -30.52 -10.58 -8.80
N LYS A 195 -31.46 -11.34 -9.36
CA LYS A 195 -32.63 -11.85 -8.62
C LYS A 195 -32.24 -12.81 -7.49
N GLN A 196 -31.18 -13.60 -7.69
CA GLN A 196 -30.66 -14.53 -6.68
C GLN A 196 -29.88 -13.84 -5.56
N SER A 197 -29.41 -12.61 -5.77
CA SER A 197 -28.57 -11.87 -4.81
C SER A 197 -29.36 -11.32 -3.60
N GLY A 198 -30.67 -11.53 -3.54
CA GLY A 198 -31.49 -11.15 -2.40
C GLY A 198 -31.68 -9.63 -2.28
N SER A 199 -31.33 -9.06 -1.13
CA SER A 199 -31.51 -7.64 -0.82
C SER A 199 -30.27 -6.76 -1.01
N LYS A 200 -29.13 -7.36 -1.33
CA LYS A 200 -27.85 -6.65 -1.41
C LYS A 200 -27.06 -7.13 -2.62
N VAL A 201 -26.38 -6.20 -3.27
CA VAL A 201 -25.44 -6.50 -4.35
C VAL A 201 -24.20 -5.64 -4.20
N THR A 202 -23.04 -6.18 -4.54
CA THR A 202 -21.83 -5.38 -4.72
C THR A 202 -21.42 -5.41 -6.18
N LEU A 203 -21.19 -4.22 -6.74
CA LEU A 203 -20.84 -4.05 -8.14
C LEU A 203 -19.43 -3.47 -8.23
N LEU A 204 -18.59 -4.05 -9.09
CA LEU A 204 -17.42 -3.35 -9.62
C LEU A 204 -17.85 -2.66 -10.91
N VAL A 205 -17.73 -1.33 -10.95
CA VAL A 205 -18.16 -0.52 -12.08
C VAL A 205 -17.04 0.39 -12.57
N ALA A 206 -17.01 0.71 -13.85
CA ALA A 206 -16.10 1.70 -14.42
C ALA A 206 -16.92 2.80 -15.12
N SER A 207 -16.58 4.08 -14.92
CA SER A 207 -17.14 5.14 -15.76
C SER A 207 -16.70 4.94 -17.21
N SER A 208 -17.37 5.58 -18.18
CA SER A 208 -16.96 5.46 -19.59
C SER A 208 -15.50 5.86 -19.82
N ALA A 209 -15.01 6.89 -19.12
CA ALA A 209 -13.61 7.33 -19.21
C ALA A 209 -12.65 6.29 -18.63
N VAL A 210 -13.00 5.70 -17.48
CA VAL A 210 -12.18 4.65 -16.85
C VAL A 210 -12.18 3.40 -17.72
N GLU A 211 -13.34 2.93 -18.20
CA GLU A 211 -13.41 1.75 -19.07
C GLU A 211 -12.58 1.94 -20.34
N GLU A 212 -12.70 3.10 -20.99
CA GLU A 212 -11.91 3.45 -22.17
C GLU A 212 -10.41 3.45 -21.88
N PHE A 213 -10.00 4.01 -20.73
CA PHE A 213 -8.60 3.97 -20.29
C PHE A 213 -8.08 2.53 -20.17
N TYR A 214 -8.79 1.63 -19.47
CA TYR A 214 -8.35 0.24 -19.35
C TYR A 214 -8.33 -0.48 -20.70
N ARG A 215 -9.33 -0.21 -21.56
CA ARG A 215 -9.44 -0.81 -22.89
C ARG A 215 -8.29 -0.41 -23.81
N LEU A 216 -7.97 0.89 -23.87
CA LEU A 216 -6.88 1.41 -24.71
C LEU A 216 -5.51 0.92 -24.27
N HIS A 217 -5.31 0.72 -22.96
CA HIS A 217 -4.04 0.24 -22.41
C HIS A 217 -3.97 -1.29 -22.28
N GLY A 218 -4.98 -2.03 -22.76
CA GLY A 218 -5.04 -3.49 -22.64
C GLY A 218 -5.03 -4.01 -21.20
N LEU A 219 -5.47 -3.18 -20.25
CA LEU A 219 -5.50 -3.49 -18.82
C LEU A 219 -6.83 -4.11 -18.43
N ARG A 220 -6.81 -4.91 -17.36
CA ARG A 220 -8.03 -5.44 -16.74
C ARG A 220 -8.29 -4.78 -15.40
N ALA A 221 -9.39 -4.07 -15.30
CA ALA A 221 -9.87 -3.54 -14.02
C ALA A 221 -10.24 -4.70 -13.09
N THR A 222 -9.76 -4.62 -11.86
CA THR A 222 -10.06 -5.57 -10.78
C THR A 222 -10.49 -4.80 -9.55
N ALA A 223 -11.12 -5.51 -8.63
CA ALA A 223 -11.58 -4.93 -7.39
C ALA A 223 -10.42 -4.44 -6.47
N ALA A 224 -9.20 -4.94 -6.68
CA ALA A 224 -8.00 -4.49 -5.97
C ALA A 224 -7.54 -3.07 -6.38
N LEU A 225 -7.89 -2.63 -7.59
CA LEU A 225 -7.58 -1.28 -8.10
C LEU A 225 -8.72 -0.28 -7.84
N ALA A 226 -9.82 -0.75 -7.25
CA ALA A 226 -11.04 0.02 -7.14
C ALA A 226 -10.95 1.08 -6.04
N ASP A 227 -11.62 2.21 -6.25
CA ASP A 227 -11.99 3.15 -5.20
C ASP A 227 -13.03 2.49 -4.29
N THR A 228 -12.70 2.38 -3.00
CA THR A 228 -13.55 1.79 -1.97
C THR A 228 -14.19 2.83 -1.04
N SER A 229 -14.09 4.11 -1.39
CA SER A 229 -14.65 5.25 -0.64
C SER A 229 -16.16 5.15 -0.43
N TRP A 230 -16.87 4.41 -1.27
CA TRP A 230 -18.33 4.24 -1.22
C TRP A 230 -18.81 3.03 -0.42
N LEU A 231 -17.89 2.21 0.10
CA LEU A 231 -18.27 1.05 0.89
C LEU A 231 -18.75 1.43 2.31
N PRO A 232 -19.71 0.67 2.86
CA PRO A 232 -20.39 1.00 4.11
C PRO A 232 -19.51 0.82 5.36
N PHE A 233 -18.47 -0.01 5.27
CA PHE A 233 -17.54 -0.26 6.37
C PHE A 233 -16.19 0.38 6.03
N LYS A 234 -15.60 1.04 7.02
CA LYS A 234 -14.31 1.71 6.90
C LYS A 234 -13.32 1.10 7.86
N VAL A 235 -12.09 0.94 7.37
CA VAL A 235 -10.95 0.65 8.24
C VAL A 235 -10.72 1.84 9.15
N ARG A 236 -10.27 1.56 10.38
CA ARG A 236 -9.88 2.56 11.37
C ARG A 236 -8.38 2.47 11.58
N GLU A 237 -7.72 3.61 11.54
CA GLU A 237 -6.31 3.73 11.88
C GLU A 237 -6.21 4.21 13.33
N LEU A 238 -5.63 3.38 14.18
CA LEU A 238 -5.50 3.62 15.61
C LEU A 238 -4.05 3.99 15.91
N HIS A 239 -3.81 5.24 16.29
CA HIS A 239 -2.50 5.70 16.74
C HIS A 239 -2.46 5.70 18.26
N MET A 240 -1.49 4.98 18.83
CA MET A 240 -1.35 4.92 20.29
C MET A 240 0.10 4.98 20.72
N VAL A 241 0.30 5.59 21.88
CA VAL A 241 1.57 5.66 22.59
C VAL A 241 1.47 4.74 23.81
N LYS A 242 2.50 3.93 24.04
CA LYS A 242 2.54 2.97 25.14
C LYS A 242 2.53 3.69 26.48
N GLY A 243 1.58 3.35 27.33
CA GLY A 243 1.53 3.84 28.71
C GLY A 243 2.41 3.00 29.65
N PRO A 244 2.51 3.39 30.93
CA PRO A 244 3.21 2.60 31.94
C PRO A 244 2.58 1.21 32.15
N ALA A 245 1.28 1.07 31.87
CA ALA A 245 0.55 -0.21 31.90
C ALA A 245 0.52 -0.92 30.53
N GLY A 246 1.31 -0.46 29.55
CA GLY A 246 1.25 -0.95 28.17
C GLY A 246 0.18 -0.25 27.33
N TYR A 247 -0.31 -0.94 26.31
CA TYR A 247 -1.33 -0.40 25.40
C TYR A 247 -2.78 -0.64 25.89
N GLY A 248 -3.00 -1.66 26.73
CA GLY A 248 -4.33 -1.99 27.29
C GLY A 248 -5.22 -2.80 26.36
N PHE A 249 -4.65 -3.79 25.66
CA PHE A 249 -5.40 -4.77 24.87
C PHE A 249 -4.65 -6.10 24.81
N LEU A 250 -5.38 -7.17 24.50
CA LEU A 250 -4.84 -8.48 24.17
C LEU A 250 -4.97 -8.76 22.67
N LEU A 251 -3.97 -9.42 22.09
CA LEU A 251 -4.04 -9.94 20.74
C LEU A 251 -4.38 -11.43 20.81
N LYS A 252 -5.42 -11.85 20.08
CA LYS A 252 -5.89 -13.22 19.99
C LYS A 252 -5.80 -13.70 18.55
N GLU A 253 -5.26 -14.91 18.35
CA GLU A 253 -5.40 -15.62 17.08
C GLU A 253 -6.73 -16.40 17.08
N ASP A 254 -7.52 -16.23 16.03
CA ASP A 254 -8.81 -16.92 15.87
C ASP A 254 -9.08 -17.27 14.40
N ASP A 255 -9.99 -18.21 14.17
CA ASP A 255 -10.37 -18.64 12.82
C ASP A 255 -11.28 -17.59 12.17
N CYS A 256 -10.88 -17.09 11.00
CA CYS A 256 -11.75 -16.25 10.17
C CYS A 256 -12.83 -17.12 9.49
N SER A 257 -13.93 -16.49 9.09
CA SER A 257 -15.00 -17.14 8.30
C SER A 257 -14.53 -17.69 6.94
N SER A 258 -13.33 -17.34 6.49
CA SER A 258 -12.67 -17.85 5.29
C SER A 258 -11.89 -19.16 5.52
N GLY A 259 -11.72 -19.61 6.77
CA GLY A 259 -10.88 -20.76 7.12
C GLY A 259 -9.39 -20.44 7.29
N ALA A 260 -9.00 -19.18 7.16
CA ALA A 260 -7.65 -18.70 7.52
C ALA A 260 -7.62 -18.17 8.97
N THR A 261 -6.48 -18.28 9.65
CA THR A 261 -6.33 -17.66 10.99
C THR A 261 -6.09 -16.17 10.86
N GLY A 262 -6.74 -15.39 11.72
CA GLY A 262 -6.65 -13.93 11.79
C GLY A 262 -6.22 -13.47 13.19
N GLN A 263 -5.76 -12.22 13.27
CA GLN A 263 -5.36 -11.59 14.52
C GLN A 263 -6.44 -10.60 14.95
N PHE A 264 -6.98 -10.77 16.15
CA PHE A 264 -8.11 -10.03 16.69
C PHE A 264 -7.73 -9.33 17.99
N LEU A 265 -8.27 -8.14 18.18
CA LEU A 265 -8.07 -7.32 19.36
C LEU A 265 -9.15 -7.65 20.39
N TRP A 266 -8.74 -8.00 21.60
CA TRP A 266 -9.60 -8.46 22.68
C TRP A 266 -9.25 -7.78 24.00
N ASP A 267 -10.17 -7.83 24.96
CA ASP A 267 -9.96 -7.34 26.34
C ASP A 267 -9.38 -5.92 26.39
N VAL A 268 -10.14 -4.96 25.85
CA VAL A 268 -9.72 -3.56 25.78
C VAL A 268 -9.96 -2.90 27.14
N ASP A 269 -8.88 -2.53 27.81
CA ASP A 269 -8.92 -1.92 29.12
C ASP A 269 -9.41 -0.45 29.05
N ALA A 270 -10.48 -0.16 29.80
CA ALA A 270 -11.08 1.17 29.83
C ALA A 270 -10.08 2.25 30.27
N GLY A 271 -9.98 3.33 29.51
CA GLY A 271 -9.11 4.46 29.79
C GLY A 271 -7.64 4.26 29.45
N LEU A 272 -7.22 3.09 28.95
CA LEU A 272 -5.85 2.85 28.44
C LEU A 272 -5.71 3.31 26.98
N PRO A 273 -4.47 3.40 26.44
CA PRO A 273 -4.22 3.97 25.11
C PRO A 273 -5.05 3.33 23.98
N ALA A 274 -5.33 2.03 24.04
CA ALA A 274 -6.16 1.33 23.07
C ALA A 274 -7.62 1.82 23.06
N ASP A 275 -8.26 1.91 24.24
CA ASP A 275 -9.62 2.45 24.39
C ASP A 275 -9.69 3.91 23.93
N GLN A 276 -8.71 4.73 24.35
CA GLN A 276 -8.62 6.14 23.96
C GLN A 276 -8.44 6.34 22.44
N ALA A 277 -7.74 5.41 21.78
CA ALA A 277 -7.60 5.41 20.32
C ALA A 277 -8.89 4.98 19.60
N GLY A 278 -9.90 4.48 20.32
CA GLY A 278 -11.17 4.01 19.77
C GLY A 278 -11.15 2.56 19.31
N MET A 279 -10.26 1.73 19.89
CA MET A 279 -10.26 0.28 19.69
C MET A 279 -11.57 -0.33 20.21
N LYS A 280 -12.11 -1.32 19.50
CA LYS A 280 -13.26 -2.10 19.95
C LYS A 280 -12.90 -3.57 20.08
N GLU A 281 -13.49 -4.22 21.07
CA GLU A 281 -13.37 -5.67 21.22
C GLU A 281 -13.90 -6.40 19.97
N GLY A 282 -13.11 -7.36 19.49
CA GLY A 282 -13.40 -8.13 18.27
C GLY A 282 -12.89 -7.48 16.98
N ASP A 283 -12.27 -6.29 17.04
CA ASP A 283 -11.65 -5.67 15.87
C ASP A 283 -10.56 -6.59 15.28
N ARG A 284 -10.63 -6.85 13.97
CA ARG A 284 -9.59 -7.58 13.25
C ARG A 284 -8.45 -6.64 12.88
N LEU A 285 -7.22 -7.05 13.18
CA LEU A 285 -6.01 -6.35 12.79
C LEU A 285 -5.67 -6.67 11.32
N LEU A 286 -5.47 -5.63 10.52
CA LEU A 286 -5.11 -5.72 9.11
C LEU A 286 -3.65 -5.34 8.85
N ALA A 287 -3.14 -4.37 9.62
CA ALA A 287 -1.79 -3.86 9.44
C ALA A 287 -1.20 -3.28 10.72
N VAL A 288 0.14 -3.28 10.79
CA VAL A 288 0.90 -2.67 11.87
C VAL A 288 1.94 -1.73 11.25
N ASN A 289 1.94 -0.47 11.65
CA ASN A 289 2.86 0.58 11.19
C ASN A 289 2.90 0.73 9.65
N GLY A 290 1.74 0.57 9.01
CA GLY A 290 1.60 0.66 7.55
C GLY A 290 2.01 -0.59 6.78
N GLU A 291 2.40 -1.68 7.47
CA GLU A 291 2.68 -2.97 6.85
C GLU A 291 1.54 -3.97 7.10
N SER A 292 1.04 -4.59 6.03
CA SER A 292 0.06 -5.68 6.13
C SER A 292 0.59 -6.82 6.99
N ILE A 293 -0.29 -7.38 7.82
CA ILE A 293 0.01 -8.59 8.60
C ILE A 293 -0.54 -9.87 7.96
N GLU A 294 -1.09 -9.77 6.74
CA GLU A 294 -1.55 -10.92 5.98
C GLU A 294 -0.41 -11.94 5.77
N GLY A 295 -0.69 -13.21 6.07
CA GLY A 295 0.28 -14.30 5.96
C GLY A 295 1.30 -14.39 7.11
N LEU A 296 1.23 -13.49 8.10
CA LEU A 296 2.06 -13.57 9.30
C LEU A 296 1.41 -14.45 10.37
N ASP A 297 2.23 -15.16 11.12
CA ASP A 297 1.78 -15.83 12.34
C ASP A 297 1.58 -14.84 13.51
N HIS A 298 1.00 -15.32 14.60
CA HIS A 298 0.77 -14.52 15.80
C HIS A 298 2.06 -13.90 16.36
N GLN A 299 3.15 -14.67 16.44
CA GLN A 299 4.39 -14.20 17.03
C GLN A 299 5.03 -13.10 16.16
N GLN A 300 5.06 -13.27 14.84
CA GLN A 300 5.53 -12.28 13.88
C GLN A 300 4.72 -10.99 13.95
N THR A 301 3.40 -11.10 14.16
CA THR A 301 2.52 -9.93 14.36
C THR A 301 2.86 -9.19 15.65
N VAL A 302 3.02 -9.91 16.77
CA VAL A 302 3.42 -9.33 18.06
C VAL A 302 4.78 -8.65 17.97
N LEU A 303 5.75 -9.25 17.27
CA LEU A 303 7.06 -8.65 17.04
C LEU A 303 6.95 -7.31 16.28
N ARG A 304 6.08 -7.22 15.27
CA ARG A 304 5.83 -5.96 14.56
C ARG A 304 5.22 -4.89 15.45
N ILE A 305 4.26 -5.24 16.30
CA ILE A 305 3.64 -4.30 17.25
C ILE A 305 4.68 -3.75 18.23
N ARG A 306 5.65 -4.60 18.62
CA ARG A 306 6.72 -4.26 19.56
C ARG A 306 7.98 -3.69 18.89
N ALA A 307 8.01 -3.55 17.57
CA ALA A 307 9.20 -3.11 16.84
C ALA A 307 9.58 -1.66 17.17
N HIS A 308 8.62 -0.85 17.60
CA HIS A 308 8.84 0.49 18.13
C HIS A 308 8.46 0.53 19.60
N ASP A 309 9.37 1.01 20.45
CA ASP A 309 9.29 0.84 21.91
C ASP A 309 8.02 1.47 22.51
N ASP A 310 7.63 2.65 22.02
CA ASP A 310 6.59 3.45 22.65
C ASP A 310 5.43 3.86 21.72
N ARG A 311 5.46 3.55 20.41
CA ARG A 311 4.42 4.01 19.46
C ARG A 311 4.04 2.90 18.51
N VAL A 312 2.74 2.75 18.27
CA VAL A 312 2.22 1.84 17.25
C VAL A 312 1.02 2.46 16.54
N THR A 313 0.95 2.21 15.24
CA THR A 313 -0.21 2.49 14.40
C THR A 313 -0.82 1.17 13.96
N LEU A 314 -2.08 0.93 14.30
CA LEU A 314 -2.80 -0.29 13.92
C LEU A 314 -3.90 0.05 12.92
N LEU A 315 -3.97 -0.67 11.80
CA LEU A 315 -5.12 -0.61 10.92
C LEU A 315 -6.07 -1.75 11.26
N VAL A 316 -7.30 -1.42 11.61
CA VAL A 316 -8.28 -2.38 12.11
C VAL A 316 -9.62 -2.28 11.38
N ILE A 317 -10.39 -3.35 11.41
CA ILE A 317 -11.78 -3.36 10.94
C ILE A 317 -12.69 -4.04 11.95
N ASP A 318 -13.91 -3.54 12.10
CA ASP A 318 -14.88 -4.14 13.01
C ASP A 318 -15.40 -5.50 12.48
N PRO A 319 -15.96 -6.37 13.34
CA PRO A 319 -16.46 -7.69 12.93
C PRO A 319 -17.49 -7.67 11.80
N ALA A 320 -18.36 -6.65 11.74
CA ALA A 320 -19.38 -6.56 10.71
C ALA A 320 -18.76 -6.18 9.35
N GLY A 321 -17.78 -5.29 9.37
CA GLY A 321 -16.95 -4.95 8.21
C GLY A 321 -16.13 -6.13 7.74
N ASP A 322 -15.46 -6.84 8.65
CA ASP A 322 -14.69 -8.04 8.30
C ASP A 322 -15.56 -9.10 7.62
N ALA A 323 -16.71 -9.43 8.19
CA ALA A 323 -17.68 -10.35 7.59
C ALA A 323 -18.17 -9.86 6.22
N PHE A 324 -18.41 -8.56 6.09
CA PHE A 324 -18.79 -7.96 4.81
C PHE A 324 -17.71 -8.19 3.75
N TYR A 325 -16.46 -7.80 3.99
CA TYR A 325 -15.38 -7.90 2.99
C TYR A 325 -15.07 -9.34 2.58
N HIS A 326 -15.18 -10.30 3.49
CA HIS A 326 -15.11 -11.72 3.14
C HIS A 326 -16.26 -12.13 2.21
N SER A 327 -17.50 -11.69 2.48
CA SER A 327 -18.67 -12.06 1.69
C SER A 327 -18.62 -11.54 0.24
N VAL A 328 -17.87 -10.47 -0.02
CA VAL A 328 -17.74 -9.89 -1.36
C VAL A 328 -16.61 -10.48 -2.20
N GLY A 329 -15.87 -11.47 -1.67
CA GLY A 329 -14.79 -12.13 -2.39
C GLY A 329 -13.42 -11.47 -2.22
N PHE A 330 -13.23 -10.58 -1.24
CA PHE A 330 -11.92 -10.01 -0.89
C PHE A 330 -11.16 -10.83 0.16
N GLY A 331 -11.54 -12.10 0.37
CA GLY A 331 -11.20 -12.87 1.57
C GLY A 331 -9.72 -12.93 1.95
N GLU A 332 -8.80 -12.74 1.00
CA GLU A 332 -7.37 -12.63 1.27
C GLU A 332 -6.88 -11.17 1.15
N HIS A 333 -7.26 -10.46 0.08
CA HIS A 333 -6.62 -9.17 -0.28
C HIS A 333 -7.21 -7.90 0.33
N TRP A 334 -8.25 -7.96 1.18
CA TRP A 334 -8.84 -6.75 1.75
C TRP A 334 -7.86 -5.92 2.58
N GLY A 335 -6.93 -6.56 3.31
CA GLY A 335 -5.92 -5.85 4.11
C GLY A 335 -5.12 -4.85 3.27
N ALA A 336 -4.76 -5.23 2.04
CA ALA A 336 -4.08 -4.37 1.08
C ALA A 336 -4.97 -3.20 0.58
N VAL A 337 -6.21 -3.49 0.16
CA VAL A 337 -7.11 -2.45 -0.38
C VAL A 337 -7.45 -1.39 0.68
N GLY A 338 -7.75 -1.82 1.91
CA GLY A 338 -7.99 -0.92 3.04
C GLY A 338 -6.75 -0.12 3.45
N LEU A 339 -5.55 -0.71 3.35
CA LEU A 339 -4.29 0.01 3.56
C LEU A 339 -4.05 1.08 2.50
N ALA A 340 -4.27 0.76 1.22
CA ALA A 340 -3.96 1.67 0.12
C ALA A 340 -4.77 2.99 0.20
N ASP A 341 -6.06 2.88 0.53
CA ASP A 341 -6.97 4.02 0.72
C ASP A 341 -6.79 4.69 2.11
N GLY A 342 -6.42 3.94 3.15
CA GLY A 342 -6.15 4.47 4.49
C GLY A 342 -4.89 5.34 4.56
N VAL A 343 -3.83 4.98 3.82
CA VAL A 343 -2.56 5.72 3.76
C VAL A 343 -2.73 7.13 3.17
N ASP A 344 -3.85 7.45 2.52
CA ASP A 344 -4.16 8.81 2.04
C ASP A 344 -4.61 9.76 3.15
N ALA A 345 -5.09 9.26 4.30
CA ALA A 345 -5.62 10.09 5.39
C ALA A 345 -4.54 10.76 6.27
N LEU A 346 -3.25 10.43 6.08
CA LEU A 346 -2.15 10.98 6.87
C LEU A 346 -1.85 12.47 6.53
N PRO A 347 -1.90 13.40 7.50
CA PRO A 347 -1.47 14.78 7.30
C PRO A 347 0.04 14.86 7.01
N GLN A 348 0.41 15.75 6.09
CA GLN A 348 1.77 15.91 5.53
C GLN A 348 2.86 16.38 6.53
N GLY A 349 2.59 16.44 7.83
CA GLY A 349 3.45 17.12 8.78
C GLY A 349 3.59 16.38 10.10
N LEU A 350 4.48 15.39 10.17
CA LEU A 350 5.07 14.92 11.43
C LEU A 350 6.36 14.10 11.27
N HIS A 351 6.98 14.08 10.09
CA HIS A 351 8.23 13.34 9.81
C HIS A 351 9.40 14.23 9.36
N SER A 352 9.54 15.43 9.91
CA SER A 352 10.70 16.28 9.66
C SER A 352 11.31 16.88 10.93
N GLU A 353 11.58 16.07 11.94
CA GLU A 353 12.61 16.41 12.91
C GLU A 353 13.14 15.14 13.58
N VAL A 354 14.47 15.07 13.73
CA VAL A 354 15.27 13.95 14.25
C VAL A 354 15.81 13.01 13.15
N LEU A 355 16.86 13.48 12.46
CA LEU A 355 18.13 12.76 12.25
C LEU A 355 19.05 13.64 11.38
N SER A 356 19.67 14.67 11.99
CA SER A 356 20.87 15.32 11.43
C SER A 356 21.48 16.35 12.38
N ARG A 357 21.95 15.93 13.57
CA ARG A 357 22.96 16.73 14.30
C ARG A 357 23.97 15.82 15.01
N GLY A 358 25.13 15.68 14.37
CA GLY A 358 26.39 15.18 14.94
C GLY A 358 27.54 15.69 14.05
N PRO A 359 28.69 16.08 14.63
CA PRO A 359 29.17 17.45 14.54
C PRO A 359 30.24 17.66 13.47
N GLY A 360 30.10 18.73 12.71
CA GLY A 360 31.19 19.30 11.91
C GLY A 360 31.29 20.78 12.22
N LEU A 361 32.32 21.17 12.98
CA LEU A 361 32.98 22.49 12.94
C LEU A 361 34.29 22.35 13.72
N PRO A 362 35.40 22.87 13.18
CA PRO A 362 35.78 24.20 13.66
C PRO A 362 36.36 25.11 12.56
N TRP A 363 35.95 26.37 12.56
CA TRP A 363 36.86 27.47 12.21
C TRP A 363 36.68 28.60 13.23
N ASN A 364 37.80 29.00 13.81
CA ASN A 364 37.95 30.07 14.80
C ASN A 364 37.90 31.44 14.13
N SER A 365 37.20 32.41 14.73
CA SER A 365 37.80 33.63 15.33
C SER A 365 36.85 34.83 15.41
N LYS A 366 36.75 35.35 16.65
CA LYS A 366 36.55 36.75 17.08
C LYS A 366 35.12 37.28 17.31
N SER A 367 35.01 37.90 18.49
CA SER A 367 34.00 38.81 19.06
C SER A 367 32.81 38.17 19.79
N LEU A 368 32.81 38.13 21.13
CA LEU A 368 32.43 39.21 22.11
C LEU A 368 30.89 39.32 22.21
N MET A 369 30.20 39.49 23.34
CA MET A 369 30.43 39.44 24.81
C MET A 369 29.01 39.58 25.43
N LEU A 370 28.80 39.04 26.65
CA LEU A 370 27.73 39.36 27.65
C LEU A 370 26.24 39.26 27.23
N SER A 371 25.36 38.58 27.98
CA SER A 371 24.80 39.00 29.28
C SER A 371 24.00 37.84 29.91
N LEU A 372 24.37 37.28 31.07
CA LEU A 372 23.93 37.58 32.46
C LEU A 372 22.47 37.22 32.85
N PHE A 373 22.37 36.17 33.68
CA PHE A 373 21.59 35.96 34.92
C PHE A 373 20.07 36.21 35.02
N TYR A 374 19.33 35.19 35.53
CA TYR A 374 18.58 35.15 36.82
C TYR A 374 18.00 33.72 37.00
N SER A 375 18.46 32.88 37.96
CA SER A 375 17.94 32.66 39.34
C SER A 375 16.56 31.94 39.38
N PHE A 376 16.22 30.90 40.17
CA PHE A 376 16.68 30.19 41.39
C PHE A 376 15.87 28.84 41.46
N ARG A 377 16.39 27.62 41.75
CA ARG A 377 16.74 26.97 43.05
C ARG A 377 15.55 26.87 44.05
N TRP A 378 15.09 25.75 44.63
CA TRP A 378 15.67 24.65 45.46
C TRP A 378 14.60 23.51 45.57
N GLY A 379 14.82 22.25 45.99
CA GLY A 379 15.92 21.58 46.68
C GLY A 379 15.64 20.07 46.93
N CYS A 380 16.74 19.37 47.25
CA CYS A 380 17.02 17.95 47.56
C CYS A 380 16.25 17.36 48.78
N PRO A 381 16.57 16.17 49.40
CA PRO A 381 17.66 15.19 49.12
C PRO A 381 17.33 13.69 49.32
N LEU A 382 18.23 12.81 48.87
CA LEU A 382 18.81 11.71 49.68
C LEU A 382 20.03 11.10 48.96
N CYS A 383 21.14 11.01 49.68
CA CYS A 383 22.48 10.60 49.23
C CYS A 383 22.84 9.18 49.67
N PHE A 384 23.78 8.54 48.95
CA PHE A 384 24.99 7.79 49.41
C PHE A 384 25.35 6.65 48.42
N PRO A 385 26.62 6.20 48.32
CA PRO A 385 27.75 6.88 47.69
C PRO A 385 28.41 6.06 46.55
N LEU A 386 29.26 6.74 45.78
CA LEU A 386 30.14 6.20 44.75
C LEU A 386 31.15 5.15 45.29
N ARG A 387 31.37 4.09 44.51
CA ARG A 387 32.66 3.37 44.45
C ARG A 387 33.21 3.44 43.03
N THR A 388 34.26 4.24 42.89
CA THR A 388 35.18 4.25 41.76
C THR A 388 36.06 3.01 41.81
N VAL A 389 36.09 2.24 40.71
CA VAL A 389 37.14 1.25 40.46
C VAL A 389 37.92 1.73 39.23
N THR A 390 39.10 2.27 39.50
CA THR A 390 40.16 2.52 38.52
C THR A 390 40.80 1.19 38.12
N LEU A 391 40.81 0.87 36.83
CA LEU A 391 41.70 -0.13 36.24
C LEU A 391 42.76 0.57 35.37
N PRO A 392 44.03 0.11 35.40
CA PRO A 392 45.14 0.81 34.80
C PRO A 392 45.20 0.67 33.27
N GLN A 393 45.61 1.73 32.61
CA GLN A 393 46.00 1.75 31.20
C GLN A 393 47.23 0.84 30.98
N ALA A 394 47.16 -0.01 29.96
CA ALA A 394 48.32 -0.70 29.40
C ALA A 394 48.47 -0.31 27.91
N PRO A 395 49.71 -0.16 27.40
CA PRO A 395 49.99 0.57 26.18
C PRO A 395 49.72 -0.23 24.90
N ILE A 396 49.32 0.52 23.88
CA ILE A 396 49.13 0.14 22.49
C ILE A 396 50.46 -0.33 21.87
N ARG A 397 50.47 -1.51 21.23
CA ARG A 397 51.40 -1.87 20.15
C ARG A 397 50.59 -2.44 18.96
N PRO A 398 50.94 -2.09 17.71
CA PRO A 398 50.19 -2.53 16.54
C PRO A 398 50.71 -3.90 16.04
N PRO A 399 49.87 -4.75 15.44
CA PRO A 399 50.36 -5.79 14.55
C PRO A 399 50.23 -5.36 13.08
N PHE A 400 51.29 -5.68 12.33
CA PHE A 400 51.42 -5.62 10.87
C PHE A 400 50.37 -6.49 10.14
N PRO A 401 50.13 -6.25 8.84
CA PRO A 401 49.05 -6.89 8.08
C PRO A 401 49.47 -8.28 7.60
N LEU A 402 48.50 -9.20 7.56
CA LEU A 402 48.63 -10.49 6.85
C LEU A 402 47.51 -10.63 5.81
N PRO A 403 47.76 -11.37 4.72
CA PRO A 403 47.08 -11.20 3.43
C PRO A 403 45.78 -12.00 3.32
N VAL A 404 44.91 -11.50 2.44
CA VAL A 404 43.62 -12.10 2.04
C VAL A 404 43.88 -13.22 1.00
N PRO A 405 43.29 -14.42 1.15
CA PRO A 405 43.08 -15.33 0.03
C PRO A 405 41.62 -15.28 -0.46
N PRO A 406 41.37 -15.43 -1.77
CA PRO A 406 40.02 -15.53 -2.33
C PRO A 406 39.56 -17.00 -2.37
N LEU A 407 38.25 -17.25 -2.40
CA LEU A 407 37.58 -18.27 -3.23
C LEU A 407 36.13 -18.52 -2.77
N ASP A 408 35.22 -18.31 -3.73
CA ASP A 408 34.16 -19.21 -4.19
C ASP A 408 33.42 -20.18 -3.23
N SER A 409 32.09 -20.08 -3.36
CA SER A 409 31.07 -21.13 -3.25
C SER A 409 31.05 -22.00 -1.97
N LEU A 410 30.07 -21.73 -1.10
CA LEU A 410 29.62 -22.68 -0.09
C LEU A 410 28.11 -22.87 -0.17
N THR A 411 27.73 -24.00 -0.76
CA THR A 411 26.40 -24.59 -0.81
C THR A 411 26.00 -25.04 0.60
N LEU A 412 24.95 -24.47 1.18
CA LEU A 412 24.37 -24.94 2.44
C LEU A 412 23.42 -26.11 2.18
N ARG A 413 23.82 -27.32 2.58
CA ARG A 413 22.92 -28.47 2.78
C ARG A 413 22.25 -28.34 4.14
N TRP A 414 20.94 -28.54 4.16
CA TRP A 414 20.17 -28.78 5.38
C TRP A 414 20.36 -30.23 5.82
N ASP A 415 20.78 -30.46 7.06
CA ASP A 415 20.68 -31.76 7.72
C ASP A 415 19.58 -31.68 8.77
N GLN A 416 18.61 -32.57 8.65
CA GLN A 416 17.42 -32.65 9.47
C GLN A 416 17.59 -33.88 10.36
N ARG A 417 17.85 -33.68 11.65
CA ARG A 417 17.64 -34.73 12.66
C ARG A 417 17.57 -34.19 14.09
N ASP A 418 16.55 -34.71 14.76
CA ASP A 418 16.35 -34.89 16.19
C ASP A 418 15.62 -33.80 17.01
N LEU A 419 14.38 -34.20 17.33
CA LEU A 419 13.34 -33.60 18.16
C LEU A 419 13.68 -33.61 19.66
N ALA A 420 13.10 -32.66 20.42
CA ALA A 420 12.42 -32.97 21.68
C ALA A 420 11.38 -31.89 22.05
N PRO A 421 10.15 -32.26 22.50
CA PRO A 421 9.08 -31.33 22.83
C PRO A 421 9.03 -30.99 24.33
N GLY A 422 8.49 -29.81 24.64
CA GLY A 422 7.83 -29.53 25.93
C GLY A 422 8.67 -28.77 26.96
N TRP A 423 8.74 -27.44 26.83
CA TRP A 423 8.98 -26.54 27.95
C TRP A 423 7.99 -25.37 27.86
N TRP A 424 7.12 -25.26 28.87
CA TRP A 424 6.28 -24.10 29.11
C TRP A 424 7.16 -22.99 29.66
N LEU A 425 7.23 -21.84 28.98
CA LEU A 425 7.78 -20.62 29.57
C LEU A 425 6.63 -19.68 29.89
N LEU A 426 6.20 -19.74 31.16
CA LEU A 426 5.40 -18.71 31.80
C LEU A 426 6.31 -17.48 31.99
N LEU A 427 5.97 -16.36 31.36
CA LEU A 427 6.56 -15.06 31.69
C LEU A 427 5.43 -14.04 31.84
N THR A 428 4.96 -13.96 33.08
CA THR A 428 4.18 -12.86 33.64
C THR A 428 5.10 -11.71 34.05
N VAL A 429 4.73 -10.51 33.57
CA VAL A 429 5.08 -9.13 33.96
C VAL A 429 6.52 -8.69 33.79
#